data_AF-A0A5Y9EZ20-F1
#
_entry.id   AF-A0A5Y9EZ20-F1
#
_cell.length_a   1.000
_cell.length_b   1.000
_cell.length_c   1.000
_cell.angle_alpha   90.00
_cell.angle_beta   90.00
_cell.angle_gamma   90.00
#
_symmetry.space_group_name_H-M   'P 1'
#
loop_
_entity.id
_entity.type
_entity.pdbx_description
1 polymer ?
#
loop_
_entity_poly.entity_id
_entity_poly.type
_entity_poly.pdbx_seq_one_letter_code
_entity_poly.pdbx_strand_id
1 'polypeptide(L)'
;MQGNIKNALEEWNFDIIQDIYKEDLAKQQSKEYIDFLYQIGNVDELILLFKNTPQQNWWNDMYFGNFCEFYNFLVEIKTLDDEKIIDYIKKEKYTPLCINYIISQWILNFCLKKESIVILLPYVVKNSFFIIFQSFFIKRVIDYFSCINKDFFCNEVRNILTILQENFHTKMTIGARVYYEKFLLNYNFNTFHTQHLKSPKKIALCISGAMRGVEWELNLKKVIESFQFDVDVFLFTWDSKFLWPGLNGAGGNWAKRLLDETLLKSIPQEIMHKNNLKQYFPNVFSKLNQEYSVRLDAERLENINNIKRVIIENQEDFLKKYPLDGNNLFINASKIWYSNYQLLKSLVQYEAENNFQYDFIIKVRPDVEYNINFSIDKLEKLYINDLMIKHHESLYGGLNDNFAAGRRGAMEIYLSLWKYGFLNKSIDFFKNFPNFNSAHNLLQQFCSLMKINCICLESNTIKNFYFVDFIPPNFTKELKLDCKRIKNNIELEEKLSSSIDFLLKYEEYSKKGQLYNMVNKSCGHLSYKIGVILIHNSKTFIGILGIPIKILVCLHHHRYRTRHLISKNYYNCHSETIEESFTYRLGKSFIQASRNWYKGGYIKFWFDLYKLKKEYKNKKGK
;
A
#
# COMPACT_ATOMS: atom_id res chain seq x y z
N MET A 1 -25.35 -19.24 26.38
CA MET A 1 -25.16 -20.70 26.20
C MET A 1 -25.74 -21.22 24.89
N GLN A 2 -27.04 -21.11 24.60
CA GLN A 2 -27.60 -21.48 23.27
C GLN A 2 -26.94 -20.72 22.10
N GLY A 3 -26.64 -19.42 22.27
CA GLY A 3 -25.86 -18.66 21.29
C GLY A 3 -24.43 -19.20 21.09
N ASN A 4 -23.80 -19.78 22.12
CA ASN A 4 -22.46 -20.34 22.02
C ASN A 4 -22.47 -21.66 21.24
N ILE A 5 -23.48 -22.52 21.48
CA ILE A 5 -23.68 -23.75 20.70
C ILE A 5 -23.92 -23.42 19.23
N LYS A 6 -24.79 -22.43 18.95
CA LYS A 6 -25.05 -21.95 17.59
C LYS A 6 -23.77 -21.46 16.91
N ASN A 7 -22.98 -20.61 17.57
CA ASN A 7 -21.72 -20.11 17.03
C ASN A 7 -20.73 -21.26 16.78
N ALA A 8 -20.60 -22.20 17.72
CA ALA A 8 -19.71 -23.36 17.56
C ALA A 8 -20.17 -24.29 16.43
N LEU A 9 -21.49 -24.45 16.22
CA LEU A 9 -22.05 -25.18 15.07
C LEU A 9 -21.78 -24.45 13.76
N GLU A 10 -21.90 -23.12 13.72
CA GLU A 10 -21.59 -22.31 12.53
C GLU A 10 -20.12 -22.42 12.14
N GLU A 11 -19.21 -22.53 13.11
CA GLU A 11 -17.75 -22.68 12.94
C GLU A 11 -17.27 -24.14 12.77
N TRP A 12 -18.17 -25.13 12.86
CA TRP A 12 -17.84 -26.56 12.85
C TRP A 12 -16.87 -26.97 13.99
N ASN A 13 -17.04 -26.40 15.18
CA ASN A 13 -16.28 -26.75 16.38
C ASN A 13 -17.05 -27.73 17.29
N PHE A 14 -17.04 -29.00 16.90
CA PHE A 14 -17.78 -30.09 17.58
C PHE A 14 -17.26 -30.45 18.97
N ASP A 15 -16.00 -30.17 19.29
CA ASP A 15 -15.43 -30.44 20.61
C ASP A 15 -15.99 -29.42 21.62
N ILE A 16 -15.97 -28.13 21.28
CA ILE A 16 -16.59 -27.08 22.11
C ILE A 16 -18.09 -27.34 22.33
N ILE A 17 -18.80 -27.87 21.33
CA ILE A 17 -20.23 -28.20 21.50
C ILE A 17 -20.41 -29.27 22.58
N GLN A 18 -19.60 -30.35 22.54
CA GLN A 18 -19.64 -31.40 23.55
C GLN A 18 -19.32 -30.85 24.94
N ASP A 19 -18.27 -30.02 25.05
CA ASP A 19 -17.89 -29.42 26.33
C ASP A 19 -19.01 -28.55 26.92
N ILE A 20 -19.67 -27.72 26.09
CA ILE A 20 -20.81 -26.91 26.53
C ILE A 20 -21.98 -27.77 27.01
N TYR A 21 -22.29 -28.87 26.33
CA TYR A 21 -23.35 -29.79 26.77
C TYR A 21 -22.95 -30.56 28.04
N LYS A 22 -21.67 -30.89 28.22
CA LYS A 22 -21.15 -31.57 29.40
C LYS A 22 -21.15 -30.68 30.65
N GLU A 23 -20.95 -29.38 30.51
CA GLU A 23 -20.99 -28.46 31.66
C GLU A 23 -22.40 -28.23 32.22
N ASP A 24 -23.45 -28.49 31.45
CA ASP A 24 -24.85 -28.28 31.84
C ASP A 24 -25.59 -29.60 32.04
N LEU A 25 -25.64 -30.08 33.29
CA LEU A 25 -26.33 -31.30 33.72
C LEU A 25 -27.78 -31.40 33.22
N ALA A 26 -28.50 -30.28 33.07
CA ALA A 26 -29.88 -30.27 32.58
C ALA A 26 -29.97 -30.46 31.05
N LYS A 27 -28.91 -30.09 30.31
CA LYS A 27 -28.83 -30.28 28.85
C LYS A 27 -28.15 -31.58 28.42
N GLN A 28 -27.39 -32.22 29.31
CA GLN A 28 -26.79 -33.53 29.06
C GLN A 28 -27.81 -34.61 28.66
N GLN A 29 -29.09 -34.44 29.01
CA GLN A 29 -30.15 -35.41 28.70
C GLN A 29 -31.14 -34.89 27.65
N SER A 30 -30.81 -33.78 26.99
CA SER A 30 -31.68 -33.13 26.00
C SER A 30 -31.74 -33.92 24.68
N LYS A 31 -32.87 -33.81 23.97
CA LYS A 31 -33.06 -34.42 22.65
C LYS A 31 -31.99 -33.93 21.68
N GLU A 32 -31.64 -32.65 21.77
CA GLU A 32 -30.65 -31.99 20.93
C GLU A 32 -29.25 -32.56 21.13
N TYR A 33 -28.83 -32.86 22.37
CA TYR A 33 -27.50 -33.42 22.61
C TYR A 33 -27.39 -34.87 22.15
N ILE A 34 -28.42 -35.69 22.38
CA ILE A 34 -28.44 -37.08 21.90
C ILE A 34 -28.42 -37.11 20.36
N ASP A 35 -29.20 -36.25 19.70
CA ASP A 35 -29.20 -36.13 18.24
C ASP A 35 -27.84 -35.65 17.72
N PHE A 36 -27.21 -34.69 18.41
CA PHE A 36 -25.85 -34.24 18.11
C PHE A 36 -24.84 -35.39 18.20
N LEU A 37 -24.81 -36.14 19.31
CA LEU A 37 -23.90 -37.26 19.53
C LEU A 37 -24.11 -38.38 18.51
N TYR A 38 -25.37 -38.65 18.16
CA TYR A 38 -25.73 -39.57 17.08
C TYR A 38 -25.13 -39.12 15.75
N GLN A 39 -25.32 -37.85 15.38
CA GLN A 39 -24.82 -37.32 14.12
C GLN A 39 -23.29 -37.27 14.05
N ILE A 40 -22.57 -37.04 15.16
CA ILE A 40 -21.08 -37.07 15.18
C ILE A 40 -20.51 -38.48 15.42
N GLY A 41 -21.36 -39.49 15.62
CA GLY A 41 -20.93 -40.88 15.81
C GLY A 41 -20.22 -41.14 17.14
N ASN A 42 -20.51 -40.37 18.20
CA ASN A 42 -19.89 -40.57 19.51
C ASN A 42 -20.62 -41.67 20.31
N VAL A 43 -20.31 -42.92 19.97
CA VAL A 43 -20.92 -44.13 20.57
C VAL A 43 -20.66 -44.25 22.07
N ASP A 44 -19.44 -43.94 22.52
CA ASP A 44 -19.07 -44.10 23.93
C ASP A 44 -19.87 -43.15 24.84
N GLU A 45 -20.00 -41.90 24.42
CA GLU A 45 -20.78 -40.90 25.16
C GLU A 45 -22.28 -41.24 25.15
N LEU A 46 -22.82 -41.72 24.02
CA LEU A 46 -24.22 -42.17 23.95
C LEU A 46 -24.49 -43.32 24.93
N ILE A 47 -23.62 -44.33 24.97
CA ILE A 47 -23.75 -45.45 25.92
C ILE A 47 -23.69 -44.94 27.35
N LEU A 48 -22.74 -44.06 27.66
CA LEU A 48 -22.58 -43.49 29.00
C LEU A 48 -23.84 -42.72 29.42
N LEU A 49 -24.38 -41.88 28.53
CA LEU A 49 -25.58 -41.09 28.77
C LEU A 49 -26.79 -41.98 29.02
N PHE A 50 -27.02 -43.00 28.18
CA PHE A 50 -28.15 -43.92 28.34
C PHE A 50 -28.06 -44.79 29.59
N LYS A 51 -26.86 -45.17 30.04
CA LYS A 51 -26.69 -45.90 31.30
C LYS A 51 -27.00 -45.07 32.53
N ASN A 52 -26.72 -43.77 32.46
CA ASN A 52 -26.84 -42.85 33.60
C ASN A 52 -28.16 -42.06 33.62
N THR A 53 -29.02 -42.25 32.61
CA THR A 53 -30.26 -41.50 32.45
C THR A 53 -31.48 -42.43 32.48
N PRO A 54 -32.49 -42.17 33.32
CA PRO A 54 -33.74 -42.92 33.26
C PRO A 54 -34.38 -42.82 31.88
N GLN A 55 -34.91 -43.95 31.37
CA GLN A 55 -35.53 -44.01 30.05
C GLN A 55 -36.63 -42.96 29.89
N GLN A 56 -36.51 -42.14 28.84
CA GLN A 56 -37.49 -41.11 28.53
C GLN A 56 -38.48 -41.58 27.46
N ASN A 57 -39.74 -41.15 27.58
CA ASN A 57 -40.80 -41.55 26.64
C ASN A 57 -40.52 -41.13 25.19
N TRP A 58 -39.85 -39.99 24.99
CA TRP A 58 -39.56 -39.43 23.67
C TRP A 58 -38.38 -40.09 22.95
N TRP A 59 -37.67 -41.04 23.57
CA TRP A 59 -36.53 -41.71 22.93
C TRP A 59 -36.95 -42.51 21.69
N ASN A 60 -38.16 -43.09 21.70
CA ASN A 60 -38.70 -43.79 20.53
C ASN A 60 -39.11 -42.83 19.39
N ASP A 61 -39.20 -41.52 19.66
CA ASP A 61 -39.53 -40.48 18.68
C ASP A 61 -38.27 -39.85 18.04
N MET A 62 -37.10 -40.44 18.28
CA MET A 62 -35.84 -40.01 17.66
C MET A 62 -35.61 -40.71 16.32
N TYR A 63 -34.68 -40.18 15.51
CA TYR A 63 -34.37 -40.69 14.16
C TYR A 63 -33.86 -42.14 14.13
N PHE A 64 -33.44 -42.69 15.27
CA PHE A 64 -33.01 -44.08 15.39
C PHE A 64 -34.16 -45.07 15.69
N GLY A 65 -35.40 -44.61 15.86
CA GLY A 65 -36.57 -45.47 16.06
C GLY A 65 -36.55 -46.18 17.42
N ASN A 66 -36.76 -47.51 17.43
CA ASN A 66 -36.88 -48.29 18.67
C ASN A 66 -35.62 -48.19 19.54
N PHE A 67 -35.77 -47.63 20.75
CA PHE A 67 -34.64 -47.39 21.65
C PHE A 67 -33.92 -48.68 22.06
N CYS A 68 -34.64 -49.76 22.39
CA CYS A 68 -34.01 -51.00 22.85
C CYS A 68 -33.16 -51.64 21.75
N GLU A 69 -33.66 -51.64 20.51
CA GLU A 69 -32.91 -52.12 19.35
C GLU A 69 -31.67 -51.24 19.08
N PHE A 70 -31.84 -49.92 19.15
CA PHE A 70 -30.74 -48.98 18.94
C PHE A 70 -29.67 -49.08 20.04
N TYR A 71 -30.06 -49.20 21.31
CA TYR A 71 -29.11 -49.35 22.42
C TYR A 71 -28.32 -50.66 22.33
N ASN A 72 -28.99 -51.77 21.99
CA ASN A 72 -28.32 -53.04 21.73
C ASN A 72 -27.31 -52.90 20.58
N PHE A 73 -27.70 -52.22 19.50
CA PHE A 73 -26.80 -51.92 18.39
C PHE A 73 -25.59 -51.06 18.81
N LEU A 74 -25.78 -50.04 19.65
CA LEU A 74 -24.67 -49.21 20.15
C LEU A 74 -23.64 -50.03 20.94
N VAL A 75 -24.09 -51.02 21.71
CA VAL A 75 -23.17 -51.92 22.43
C VAL A 75 -22.47 -52.86 21.45
N GLU A 76 -23.19 -53.36 20.44
CA GLU A 76 -22.69 -54.29 19.42
C GLU A 76 -21.66 -53.64 18.48
N ILE A 77 -21.89 -52.39 18.02
CA ILE A 77 -21.06 -51.75 16.99
C ILE A 77 -19.57 -51.67 17.38
N LYS A 78 -19.27 -51.65 18.68
CA LYS A 78 -17.90 -51.63 19.22
C LYS A 78 -17.10 -52.91 18.97
N THR A 79 -17.77 -54.02 18.65
CA THR A 79 -17.15 -55.32 18.38
C THR A 79 -17.34 -55.79 16.95
N LEU A 80 -18.08 -55.04 16.13
CA LEU A 80 -18.27 -55.32 14.72
C LEU A 80 -17.00 -55.04 13.91
N ASP A 81 -16.80 -55.84 12.88
CA ASP A 81 -15.82 -55.55 11.83
C ASP A 81 -16.34 -54.47 10.87
N ASP A 82 -15.41 -53.85 10.13
CA ASP A 82 -15.72 -52.77 9.18
C ASP A 82 -16.75 -53.18 8.11
N GLU A 83 -16.71 -54.43 7.66
CA GLU A 83 -17.61 -54.94 6.61
C GLU A 83 -19.06 -54.96 7.08
N LYS A 84 -19.30 -55.42 8.32
CA LYS A 84 -20.64 -55.40 8.92
C LYS A 84 -21.14 -53.98 9.13
N ILE A 85 -20.29 -53.06 9.60
CA ILE A 85 -20.69 -51.65 9.75
C ILE A 85 -21.07 -51.05 8.39
N ILE A 86 -20.32 -51.37 7.33
CA ILE A 86 -20.64 -50.96 5.95
C ILE A 86 -21.96 -51.59 5.47
N ASP A 87 -22.28 -52.83 5.85
CA ASP A 87 -23.57 -53.45 5.54
C ASP A 87 -24.75 -52.71 6.19
N TYR A 88 -24.60 -52.27 7.46
CA TYR A 88 -25.58 -51.41 8.12
C TYR A 88 -25.80 -50.09 7.35
N ILE A 89 -24.72 -49.46 6.87
CA ILE A 89 -24.77 -48.24 6.05
C ILE A 89 -25.50 -48.49 4.72
N LYS A 90 -25.18 -49.60 4.03
CA LYS A 90 -25.82 -49.98 2.76
C LYS A 90 -27.32 -50.25 2.91
N LYS A 91 -27.73 -50.79 4.06
CA LYS A 91 -29.14 -51.00 4.46
C LYS A 91 -29.81 -49.73 5.00
N GLU A 92 -29.11 -48.60 4.98
CA GLU A 92 -29.56 -47.30 5.46
C GLU A 92 -29.93 -47.27 6.95
N LYS A 93 -29.40 -48.22 7.73
CA LYS A 93 -29.68 -48.35 9.16
C LYS A 93 -28.62 -47.59 9.97
N TYR A 94 -29.08 -46.61 10.75
CA TYR A 94 -28.26 -45.73 11.61
C TYR A 94 -27.11 -45.01 10.86
N THR A 95 -27.33 -44.73 9.57
CA THR A 95 -26.30 -44.29 8.63
C THR A 95 -25.41 -43.14 9.13
N PRO A 96 -25.94 -42.01 9.65
CA PRO A 96 -25.10 -40.92 10.17
C PRO A 96 -24.11 -41.36 11.25
N LEU A 97 -24.60 -42.14 12.21
CA LEU A 97 -23.78 -42.65 13.32
C LEU A 97 -22.73 -43.63 12.82
N CYS A 98 -23.12 -44.62 12.01
CA CYS A 98 -22.20 -45.64 11.51
C CYS A 98 -21.04 -45.02 10.72
N ILE A 99 -21.32 -44.06 9.83
CA ILE A 99 -20.31 -43.39 9.01
C ILE A 99 -19.34 -42.59 9.88
N ASN A 100 -19.85 -41.73 10.78
CA ASN A 100 -18.96 -40.88 11.57
C ASN A 100 -18.21 -41.67 12.67
N TYR A 101 -18.80 -42.78 13.14
CA TYR A 101 -18.12 -43.72 14.02
C TYR A 101 -16.94 -44.39 13.30
N ILE A 102 -17.16 -45.05 12.15
CA ILE A 102 -16.12 -45.79 11.44
C ILE A 102 -15.01 -44.87 10.92
N ILE A 103 -15.36 -43.67 10.42
CA ILE A 103 -14.38 -42.64 10.05
C ILE A 103 -13.53 -42.24 11.25
N SER A 104 -14.14 -42.05 12.43
CA SER A 104 -13.40 -41.68 13.63
C SER A 104 -12.43 -42.78 14.06
N GLN A 105 -12.84 -44.06 14.01
CA GLN A 105 -11.97 -45.20 14.29
C GLN A 105 -10.81 -45.29 13.31
N TRP A 106 -11.08 -45.15 12.00
CA TRP A 106 -10.03 -45.18 10.99
C TRP A 106 -9.03 -44.03 11.11
N ILE A 107 -9.50 -42.84 11.50
CA ILE A 107 -8.61 -41.70 11.77
C ILE A 107 -7.75 -41.95 13.01
N LEU A 108 -8.35 -42.44 14.10
CA LEU A 108 -7.63 -42.75 15.35
C LEU A 108 -6.53 -43.79 15.12
N ASN A 109 -6.79 -44.76 14.25
CA ASN A 109 -5.86 -45.84 13.92
C ASN A 109 -4.95 -45.53 12.71
N PHE A 110 -5.00 -44.30 12.18
CA PHE A 110 -4.25 -43.87 10.98
C PHE A 110 -4.42 -44.78 9.75
N CYS A 111 -5.58 -45.42 9.59
CA CYS A 111 -5.84 -46.38 8.50
C CYS A 111 -6.92 -45.92 7.51
N LEU A 112 -7.40 -44.67 7.61
CA LEU A 112 -8.39 -44.11 6.68
C LEU A 112 -7.81 -44.00 5.26
N LYS A 113 -8.43 -44.69 4.31
CA LYS A 113 -8.04 -44.71 2.89
C LYS A 113 -8.99 -43.90 2.01
N LYS A 114 -8.49 -43.41 0.88
CA LYS A 114 -9.30 -42.64 -0.08
C LYS A 114 -10.45 -43.48 -0.65
N GLU A 115 -10.21 -44.77 -0.91
CA GLU A 115 -11.20 -45.71 -1.44
C GLU A 115 -12.39 -45.86 -0.47
N SER A 116 -12.12 -45.84 0.83
CA SER A 116 -13.16 -45.87 1.87
C SER A 116 -14.06 -44.63 1.78
N ILE A 117 -13.51 -43.45 1.50
CA ILE A 117 -14.31 -42.23 1.32
C ILE A 117 -15.22 -42.36 0.10
N VAL A 118 -14.71 -42.85 -1.03
CA VAL A 118 -15.50 -43.06 -2.26
C VAL A 118 -16.71 -43.95 -2.00
N ILE A 119 -16.54 -45.01 -1.20
CA ILE A 119 -17.62 -45.93 -0.83
C ILE A 119 -18.69 -45.22 0.02
N LEU A 120 -18.28 -44.36 0.96
CA LEU A 120 -19.19 -43.73 1.92
C LEU A 120 -19.89 -42.48 1.37
N LEU A 121 -19.27 -41.77 0.43
CA LEU A 121 -19.71 -40.45 -0.04
C LEU A 121 -21.16 -40.43 -0.59
N PRO A 122 -21.64 -41.42 -1.36
CA PRO A 122 -23.03 -41.46 -1.82
C PRO A 122 -24.04 -41.41 -0.67
N TYR A 123 -23.72 -42.10 0.45
CA TYR A 123 -24.56 -42.12 1.64
C TYR A 123 -24.49 -40.80 2.40
N VAL A 124 -23.33 -40.14 2.41
CA VAL A 124 -23.17 -38.79 2.97
C VAL A 124 -24.03 -37.78 2.21
N VAL A 125 -24.00 -37.83 0.88
CA VAL A 125 -24.80 -36.94 0.01
C VAL A 125 -26.30 -37.21 0.16
N LYS A 126 -26.71 -38.48 0.19
CA LYS A 126 -28.13 -38.87 0.34
C LYS A 126 -28.73 -38.40 1.68
N ASN A 127 -27.92 -38.34 2.74
CA ASN A 127 -28.34 -37.92 4.08
C ASN A 127 -28.12 -36.40 4.33
N SER A 128 -28.30 -35.56 3.32
CA SER A 128 -28.02 -34.11 3.38
C SER A 128 -28.90 -33.29 4.33
N PHE A 129 -30.01 -33.88 4.77
CA PHE A 129 -30.83 -33.33 5.86
C PHE A 129 -30.08 -33.25 7.20
N PHE A 130 -29.15 -34.18 7.47
CA PHE A 130 -28.34 -34.20 8.69
C PHE A 130 -27.09 -33.32 8.54
N ILE A 131 -27.26 -32.03 8.84
CA ILE A 131 -26.22 -31.01 8.62
C ILE A 131 -24.99 -31.25 9.50
N ILE A 132 -25.18 -31.62 10.77
CA ILE A 132 -24.08 -31.84 11.74
C ILE A 132 -23.27 -33.06 11.29
N PHE A 133 -23.96 -34.12 10.88
CA PHE A 133 -23.34 -35.32 10.31
C PHE A 133 -22.44 -35.01 9.11
N GLN A 134 -22.96 -34.32 8.08
CA GLN A 134 -22.17 -33.98 6.89
C GLN A 134 -20.99 -33.06 7.24
N SER A 135 -21.24 -32.06 8.08
CA SER A 135 -20.22 -31.08 8.49
C SER A 135 -19.08 -31.75 9.26
N PHE A 136 -19.41 -32.66 10.19
CA PHE A 136 -18.43 -33.45 10.94
C PHE A 136 -17.63 -34.37 10.03
N PHE A 137 -18.30 -35.10 9.13
CA PHE A 137 -17.65 -35.96 8.14
C PHE A 137 -16.63 -35.16 7.31
N ILE A 138 -17.06 -34.06 6.69
CA ILE A 138 -16.21 -33.24 5.82
C ILE A 138 -15.02 -32.66 6.59
N LYS A 139 -15.25 -32.12 7.80
CA LYS A 139 -14.19 -31.62 8.67
C LYS A 139 -13.13 -32.69 8.92
N ARG A 140 -13.54 -33.86 9.42
CA ARG A 140 -12.64 -34.95 9.80
C ARG A 140 -11.82 -35.48 8.61
N VAL A 141 -12.48 -35.67 7.46
CA VAL A 141 -11.84 -36.14 6.23
C VAL A 141 -10.81 -35.13 5.72
N ILE A 142 -11.17 -33.85 5.61
CA ILE A 142 -10.23 -32.82 5.13
C ILE A 142 -9.07 -32.66 6.11
N ASP A 143 -9.32 -32.63 7.43
CA ASP A 143 -8.26 -32.51 8.43
C ASP A 143 -7.27 -33.67 8.35
N TYR A 144 -7.77 -34.91 8.28
CA TYR A 144 -6.93 -36.10 8.17
C TYR A 144 -6.06 -36.09 6.90
N PHE A 145 -6.68 -35.95 5.73
CA PHE A 145 -5.95 -36.02 4.47
C PHE A 145 -5.02 -34.82 4.24
N SER A 146 -5.32 -33.66 4.81
CA SER A 146 -4.41 -32.50 4.77
C SER A 146 -3.06 -32.77 5.44
N CYS A 147 -3.02 -33.72 6.40
CA CYS A 147 -1.81 -34.12 7.11
C CYS A 147 -1.19 -35.42 6.57
N ILE A 148 -2.01 -36.41 6.22
CA ILE A 148 -1.53 -37.79 5.99
C ILE A 148 -1.31 -38.11 4.51
N ASN A 149 -2.26 -37.79 3.63
CA ASN A 149 -2.16 -38.09 2.22
C ASN A 149 -2.86 -37.01 1.40
N LYS A 150 -2.05 -36.07 0.92
CA LYS A 150 -2.54 -34.92 0.18
C LYS A 150 -3.08 -35.30 -1.22
N ASP A 151 -2.70 -36.42 -1.81
CA ASP A 151 -3.22 -36.83 -3.14
C ASP A 151 -4.74 -37.04 -3.16
N PHE A 152 -5.36 -37.23 -1.98
CA PHE A 152 -6.82 -37.24 -1.83
C PHE A 152 -7.50 -36.05 -2.50
N PHE A 153 -6.92 -34.85 -2.37
CA PHE A 153 -7.54 -33.62 -2.83
C PHE A 153 -7.68 -33.56 -4.35
N CYS A 154 -7.00 -34.40 -5.13
CA CYS A 154 -7.12 -34.42 -6.60
C CYS A 154 -8.22 -35.35 -7.11
N ASN A 155 -8.67 -36.34 -6.32
CA ASN A 155 -9.56 -37.41 -6.79
C ASN A 155 -11.04 -37.12 -6.50
N GLU A 156 -11.36 -36.60 -5.30
CA GLU A 156 -12.75 -36.40 -4.84
C GLU A 156 -13.18 -34.92 -4.83
N VAL A 157 -12.64 -34.14 -5.77
CA VAL A 157 -12.85 -32.68 -5.86
C VAL A 157 -14.34 -32.35 -5.97
N ARG A 158 -15.02 -32.95 -6.94
CA ARG A 158 -16.41 -32.56 -7.27
C ARG A 158 -17.33 -32.75 -6.08
N ASN A 159 -17.35 -33.93 -5.49
CA ASN A 159 -18.32 -34.29 -4.45
C ASN A 159 -18.08 -33.48 -3.15
N ILE A 160 -16.83 -33.37 -2.70
CA ILE A 160 -16.49 -32.62 -1.48
C ILE A 160 -16.79 -31.13 -1.69
N LEU A 161 -16.41 -30.56 -2.83
CA LEU A 161 -16.70 -29.16 -3.13
C LEU A 161 -18.21 -28.90 -3.27
N THR A 162 -18.99 -29.81 -3.88
CA THR A 162 -20.45 -29.68 -3.95
C THR A 162 -21.06 -29.58 -2.54
N ILE A 163 -20.69 -30.47 -1.61
CA ILE A 163 -21.21 -30.43 -0.24
C ILE A 163 -20.85 -29.10 0.45
N LEU A 164 -19.59 -28.68 0.34
CA LEU A 164 -19.13 -27.41 0.92
C LEU A 164 -19.87 -26.21 0.32
N GLN A 165 -20.05 -26.19 -1.00
CA GLN A 165 -20.73 -25.13 -1.74
C GLN A 165 -22.22 -25.06 -1.44
N GLU A 166 -22.91 -26.19 -1.38
CA GLU A 166 -24.31 -26.24 -0.96
C GLU A 166 -24.47 -25.70 0.47
N ASN A 167 -23.57 -26.08 1.38
CA ASN A 167 -23.58 -25.55 2.74
C ASN A 167 -23.30 -24.04 2.80
N PHE A 168 -22.55 -23.46 1.85
CA PHE A 168 -22.54 -22.00 1.67
C PHE A 168 -23.89 -21.48 1.26
N HIS A 169 -24.36 -21.91 0.10
CA HIS A 169 -25.47 -21.25 -0.59
C HIS A 169 -26.79 -21.39 0.18
N THR A 170 -27.00 -22.54 0.81
CA THR A 170 -28.28 -22.85 1.48
C THR A 170 -28.24 -22.58 2.98
N LYS A 171 -27.09 -22.82 3.63
CA LYS A 171 -26.99 -22.80 5.10
C LYS A 171 -26.09 -21.68 5.64
N MET A 172 -25.31 -21.02 4.77
CA MET A 172 -24.47 -19.87 5.10
C MET A 172 -23.52 -20.10 6.30
N THR A 173 -22.96 -21.30 6.43
CA THR A 173 -22.06 -21.62 7.56
C THR A 173 -20.64 -21.10 7.35
N ILE A 174 -20.01 -20.58 8.42
CA ILE A 174 -18.63 -20.08 8.40
C ILE A 174 -17.63 -21.25 8.30
N GLY A 175 -17.88 -22.34 9.03
CA GLY A 175 -17.07 -23.55 9.04
C GLY A 175 -16.92 -24.15 7.65
N ALA A 176 -17.99 -24.21 6.86
CA ALA A 176 -17.87 -24.64 5.46
C ALA A 176 -16.79 -23.81 4.73
N ARG A 177 -16.66 -22.51 5.03
CA ARG A 177 -15.87 -21.54 4.23
C ARG A 177 -14.42 -21.78 4.50
N VAL A 178 -14.11 -21.94 5.77
CA VAL A 178 -12.81 -22.39 6.25
C VAL A 178 -12.42 -23.70 5.57
N TYR A 179 -13.30 -24.70 5.54
CA TYR A 179 -12.97 -26.01 4.96
C TYR A 179 -12.91 -26.02 3.43
N TYR A 180 -13.65 -25.15 2.74
CA TYR A 180 -13.52 -24.93 1.30
C TYR A 180 -12.19 -24.29 0.94
N GLU A 181 -11.80 -23.23 1.66
CA GLU A 181 -10.48 -22.60 1.46
C GLU A 181 -9.35 -23.59 1.77
N LYS A 182 -9.49 -24.40 2.84
CA LYS A 182 -8.54 -25.47 3.18
C LYS A 182 -8.47 -26.56 2.11
N PHE A 183 -9.61 -26.96 1.54
CA PHE A 183 -9.64 -27.94 0.44
C PHE A 183 -8.91 -27.40 -0.79
N LEU A 184 -9.24 -26.19 -1.22
CA LEU A 184 -8.61 -25.57 -2.40
C LEU A 184 -7.11 -25.35 -2.23
N LEU A 185 -6.65 -24.98 -1.03
CA LEU A 185 -5.23 -24.85 -0.73
C LEU A 185 -4.49 -26.17 -0.97
N ASN A 186 -5.01 -27.28 -0.44
CA ASN A 186 -4.39 -28.59 -0.63
C ASN A 186 -4.51 -29.07 -2.09
N TYR A 187 -5.67 -28.91 -2.73
CA TYR A 187 -5.86 -29.22 -4.14
C TYR A 187 -4.81 -28.50 -5.02
N ASN A 188 -4.64 -27.20 -4.82
CA ASN A 188 -3.67 -26.42 -5.59
C ASN A 188 -2.23 -26.88 -5.32
N PHE A 189 -1.90 -27.16 -4.06
CA PHE A 189 -0.58 -27.67 -3.68
C PHE A 189 -0.24 -28.99 -4.38
N ASN A 190 -1.16 -29.95 -4.49
CA ASN A 190 -0.86 -31.23 -5.13
C ASN A 190 -0.97 -31.20 -6.65
N THR A 191 -1.94 -30.46 -7.18
CA THR A 191 -2.19 -30.42 -8.62
C THR A 191 -1.11 -29.64 -9.33
N PHE A 192 -0.72 -28.49 -8.76
CA PHE A 192 0.22 -27.59 -9.40
C PHE A 192 1.61 -27.67 -8.78
N HIS A 193 1.77 -28.03 -7.50
CA HIS A 193 3.05 -28.20 -6.82
C HIS A 193 4.01 -27.00 -7.03
N THR A 194 5.01 -27.13 -7.91
CA THR A 194 5.95 -26.05 -8.32
C THR A 194 5.60 -25.39 -9.66
N GLN A 195 4.52 -25.82 -10.31
CA GLN A 195 4.04 -25.23 -11.53
C GLN A 195 3.33 -23.91 -11.22
N HIS A 196 3.67 -22.89 -11.99
CA HIS A 196 3.09 -21.57 -11.87
C HIS A 196 2.55 -21.12 -13.22
N LEU A 197 1.57 -20.22 -13.18
CA LEU A 197 0.99 -19.64 -14.39
C LEU A 197 2.08 -18.84 -15.12
N LYS A 198 2.53 -19.38 -16.26
CA LYS A 198 3.45 -18.69 -17.17
C LYS A 198 2.75 -17.52 -17.84
N SER A 199 3.53 -16.50 -18.18
CA SER A 199 3.05 -15.33 -18.89
C SER A 199 4.09 -14.82 -19.89
N PRO A 200 3.72 -13.92 -20.82
CA PRO A 200 4.67 -13.17 -21.65
C PRO A 200 5.64 -12.29 -20.86
N LYS A 201 5.45 -12.16 -19.54
CA LYS A 201 6.29 -11.43 -18.61
C LYS A 201 6.35 -9.92 -18.89
N LYS A 202 5.24 -9.34 -19.38
CA LYS A 202 5.12 -7.89 -19.57
C LYS A 202 4.91 -7.19 -18.22
N ILE A 203 5.78 -6.24 -17.90
CA ILE A 203 5.78 -5.54 -16.62
C ILE A 203 5.54 -4.05 -16.81
N ALA A 204 4.58 -3.51 -16.05
CA ALA A 204 4.44 -2.08 -15.86
C ALA A 204 5.10 -1.63 -14.55
N LEU A 205 6.03 -0.67 -14.63
CA LEU A 205 6.61 0.01 -13.48
C LEU A 205 5.88 1.34 -13.23
N CYS A 206 5.00 1.33 -12.23
CA CYS A 206 4.24 2.48 -11.77
C CYS A 206 5.02 3.27 -10.71
N ILE A 207 5.54 4.43 -11.10
CA ILE A 207 6.27 5.34 -10.20
C ILE A 207 5.33 6.47 -9.79
N SER A 208 5.08 6.62 -8.49
CA SER A 208 4.12 7.60 -7.98
C SER A 208 4.68 8.45 -6.86
N GLY A 209 4.67 9.77 -7.02
CA GLY A 209 4.93 10.69 -5.92
C GLY A 209 5.52 12.03 -6.35
N ALA A 210 5.81 12.87 -5.36
CA ALA A 210 6.48 14.14 -5.59
C ALA A 210 7.96 13.91 -5.92
N MET A 211 8.47 14.65 -6.90
CA MET A 211 9.90 14.72 -7.16
C MET A 211 10.61 15.44 -6.01
N ARG A 212 11.77 14.93 -5.61
CA ARG A 212 12.51 15.37 -4.42
C ARG A 212 14.00 15.53 -4.72
N GLY A 213 14.60 16.51 -4.07
CA GLY A 213 16.02 16.82 -4.21
C GLY A 213 16.33 17.76 -5.38
N VAL A 214 17.59 18.18 -5.43
CA VAL A 214 18.16 18.98 -6.52
C VAL A 214 18.30 18.12 -7.78
N GLU A 215 18.81 16.90 -7.60
CA GLU A 215 19.15 15.89 -8.59
C GLU A 215 17.99 14.93 -8.87
N TRP A 216 16.74 15.39 -8.70
CA TRP A 216 15.53 14.59 -8.85
C TRP A 216 15.47 13.79 -10.18
N GLU A 217 16.02 14.32 -11.28
CA GLU A 217 16.05 13.62 -12.58
C GLU A 217 16.99 12.42 -12.54
N LEU A 218 18.20 12.60 -11.98
CA LEU A 218 19.16 11.52 -11.80
C LEU A 218 18.62 10.46 -10.83
N ASN A 219 18.00 10.92 -9.75
CA ASN A 219 17.35 10.05 -8.76
C ASN A 219 16.24 9.20 -9.41
N LEU A 220 15.39 9.79 -10.25
CA LEU A 220 14.36 9.07 -10.99
C LEU A 220 14.96 8.04 -11.96
N LYS A 221 16.05 8.38 -12.67
CA LYS A 221 16.77 7.42 -13.53
C LYS A 221 17.30 6.24 -12.73
N LYS A 222 17.91 6.49 -11.57
CA LYS A 222 18.36 5.42 -10.66
C LYS A 222 17.22 4.53 -10.18
N VAL A 223 16.03 5.08 -9.89
CA VAL A 223 14.85 4.27 -9.52
C VAL A 223 14.46 3.33 -10.66
N ILE A 224 14.48 3.79 -11.91
CA ILE A 224 14.16 2.96 -13.08
C ILE A 224 15.25 1.89 -13.28
N GLU A 225 16.52 2.29 -13.20
CA GLU A 225 17.69 1.41 -13.35
C GLU A 225 17.81 0.35 -12.24
N SER A 226 17.17 0.55 -11.09
CA SER A 226 17.05 -0.48 -10.04
C SER A 226 16.39 -1.78 -10.52
N PHE A 227 15.62 -1.72 -11.61
CA PHE A 227 14.92 -2.86 -12.20
C PHE A 227 15.69 -3.36 -13.43
N GLN A 228 16.56 -4.37 -13.22
CA GLN A 228 17.42 -4.95 -14.27
C GLN A 228 16.68 -5.91 -15.22
N PHE A 229 15.41 -5.64 -15.50
CA PHE A 229 14.57 -6.39 -16.45
C PHE A 229 13.68 -5.43 -17.22
N ASP A 230 13.12 -5.88 -18.34
CA ASP A 230 12.34 -5.02 -19.23
C ASP A 230 11.04 -4.54 -18.55
N VAL A 231 10.85 -3.22 -18.52
CA VAL A 231 9.71 -2.57 -17.87
C VAL A 231 9.23 -1.38 -18.70
N ASP A 232 7.91 -1.26 -18.81
CA ASP A 232 7.26 -0.05 -19.32
C ASP A 232 6.97 0.89 -18.15
N VAL A 233 7.49 2.12 -18.19
CA VAL A 233 7.37 3.04 -17.06
C VAL A 233 6.13 3.93 -17.19
N PHE A 234 5.35 3.98 -16.12
CA PHE A 234 4.21 4.88 -15.95
C PHE A 234 4.51 5.80 -14.78
N LEU A 235 4.53 7.11 -15.03
CA LEU A 235 4.94 8.10 -14.04
C LEU A 235 3.77 9.02 -13.68
N PHE A 236 3.51 9.16 -12.38
CA PHE A 236 2.71 10.24 -11.83
C PHE A 236 3.58 11.14 -10.97
N THR A 237 3.47 12.44 -11.18
CA THR A 237 4.07 13.42 -10.28
C THR A 237 3.24 14.69 -10.17
N TRP A 238 3.58 15.51 -9.18
CA TRP A 238 2.98 16.83 -9.02
C TRP A 238 3.71 17.85 -9.87
N ASP A 239 3.07 18.96 -10.19
CA ASP A 239 3.65 20.11 -10.91
C ASP A 239 4.73 20.88 -10.10
N SER A 240 5.08 20.37 -8.92
CA SER A 240 6.12 20.88 -8.04
C SER A 240 7.11 19.78 -7.62
N LYS A 241 8.37 20.17 -7.49
CA LYS A 241 9.44 19.38 -6.88
C LYS A 241 9.83 19.97 -5.53
N PHE A 242 10.13 19.12 -4.56
CA PHE A 242 10.53 19.53 -3.22
C PHE A 242 12.06 19.56 -3.11
N LEU A 243 12.62 20.74 -2.87
CA LEU A 243 14.03 20.85 -2.50
C LEU A 243 14.23 20.58 -1.01
N TRP A 244 13.19 20.85 -0.22
CA TRP A 244 13.18 20.51 1.20
C TRP A 244 11.80 19.94 1.56
N PRO A 245 11.73 18.72 2.08
CA PRO A 245 10.48 18.06 2.38
C PRO A 245 9.94 18.39 3.78
N GLY A 246 10.52 19.38 4.47
CA GLY A 246 10.31 19.58 5.90
C GLY A 246 11.03 18.51 6.74
N LEU A 247 10.81 18.51 8.05
CA LEU A 247 11.47 17.54 8.94
C LEU A 247 10.89 16.10 8.84
N ASN A 248 9.92 15.82 7.95
CA ASN A 248 9.36 14.49 7.59
C ASN A 248 8.81 13.58 8.73
N GLY A 249 7.55 13.13 8.69
CA GLY A 249 7.07 11.93 9.43
C GLY A 249 6.99 12.00 10.97
N ALA A 250 6.31 11.02 11.58
CA ALA A 250 6.06 10.95 13.03
C ALA A 250 7.26 10.46 13.86
N GLY A 251 8.25 9.80 13.24
CA GLY A 251 9.46 9.32 13.91
C GLY A 251 10.39 10.49 14.23
N GLY A 252 10.75 10.64 15.49
CA GLY A 252 11.35 11.89 15.95
C GLY A 252 12.82 12.12 15.54
N ASN A 253 13.57 11.16 14.99
CA ASN A 253 14.93 11.46 14.47
C ASN A 253 14.85 12.02 13.04
N TRP A 254 15.00 13.33 12.88
CA TRP A 254 14.90 14.00 11.57
C TRP A 254 16.17 13.87 10.73
N ALA A 255 17.33 13.72 11.36
CA ALA A 255 18.62 13.73 10.71
C ALA A 255 18.82 12.55 9.75
N LYS A 256 18.43 11.33 10.17
CA LYS A 256 18.66 10.08 9.42
C LYS A 256 18.10 10.05 7.99
N ARG A 257 17.11 10.89 7.67
CA ARG A 257 16.47 10.93 6.34
C ARG A 257 16.84 12.16 5.51
N LEU A 258 17.51 13.15 6.12
CA LEU A 258 17.65 14.49 5.56
C LEU A 258 19.10 14.97 5.47
N LEU A 259 20.00 14.34 6.23
CA LEU A 259 21.42 14.68 6.27
C LEU A 259 22.25 13.59 5.60
N ASP A 260 23.22 14.01 4.79
CA ASP A 260 24.22 13.11 4.24
C ASP A 260 25.06 12.47 5.36
N GLU A 261 25.85 11.44 5.03
CA GLU A 261 26.62 10.68 6.02
C GLU A 261 27.61 11.56 6.82
N THR A 262 28.16 12.60 6.20
CA THR A 262 29.11 13.51 6.85
C THR A 262 28.41 14.35 7.90
N LEU A 263 27.28 14.95 7.54
CA LEU A 263 26.46 15.76 8.45
C LEU A 263 25.83 14.89 9.55
N LEU A 264 25.36 13.69 9.20
CA LEU A 264 24.74 12.75 10.13
C LEU A 264 25.72 12.26 11.20
N LYS A 265 27.00 12.06 10.88
CA LYS A 265 28.03 11.72 11.87
C LYS A 265 28.37 12.89 12.81
N SER A 266 28.16 14.11 12.36
CA SER A 266 28.49 15.33 13.12
C SER A 266 27.34 15.92 13.94
N ILE A 267 26.10 15.46 13.73
CA ILE A 267 24.95 16.04 14.43
C ILE A 267 24.95 15.66 15.92
N PRO A 268 24.82 16.63 16.83
CA PRO A 268 24.70 16.33 18.27
C PRO A 268 23.39 15.62 18.62
N GLN A 269 23.44 14.73 19.60
CA GLN A 269 22.28 13.93 20.01
C GLN A 269 21.13 14.80 20.54
N GLU A 270 21.46 15.94 21.13
CA GLU A 270 20.56 16.92 21.75
C GLU A 270 19.56 17.49 20.75
N ILE A 271 19.92 17.62 19.47
CA ILE A 271 19.05 18.16 18.43
C ILE A 271 18.64 17.14 17.38
N MET A 272 19.19 15.91 17.46
CA MET A 272 18.89 14.85 16.51
C MET A 272 17.40 14.44 16.53
N HIS A 273 16.74 14.59 17.69
CA HIS A 273 15.31 14.37 17.84
C HIS A 273 14.50 15.68 17.68
N LYS A 274 13.38 15.64 16.93
CA LYS A 274 12.53 16.78 16.59
C LYS A 274 11.98 17.51 17.80
N ASN A 275 11.55 16.76 18.81
CA ASN A 275 10.99 17.36 20.03
C ASN A 275 12.06 18.21 20.73
N ASN A 276 13.30 17.72 20.75
CA ASN A 276 14.41 18.42 21.34
C ASN A 276 14.84 19.62 20.48
N LEU A 277 14.88 19.47 19.14
CA LEU A 277 15.10 20.60 18.24
C LEU A 277 14.02 21.69 18.43
N LYS A 278 12.75 21.30 18.55
CA LYS A 278 11.63 22.22 18.83
C LYS A 278 11.77 22.91 20.18
N GLN A 279 12.23 22.19 21.20
CA GLN A 279 12.44 22.74 22.54
C GLN A 279 13.61 23.73 22.58
N TYR A 280 14.77 23.31 22.08
CA TYR A 280 16.02 24.05 22.19
C TYR A 280 16.22 25.12 21.10
N PHE A 281 15.64 24.92 19.91
CA PHE A 281 15.72 25.85 18.79
C PHE A 281 14.33 26.00 18.10
N PRO A 282 13.33 26.57 18.78
CA PRO A 282 11.95 26.64 18.29
C PRO A 282 11.81 27.45 17.00
N ASN A 283 12.60 28.51 16.80
CA ASN A 283 12.53 29.32 15.58
C ASN A 283 13.12 28.55 14.41
N VAL A 284 14.31 27.93 14.60
CA VAL A 284 14.92 27.06 13.59
C VAL A 284 14.03 25.87 13.27
N PHE A 285 13.46 25.22 14.28
CA PHE A 285 12.51 24.13 14.10
C PHE A 285 11.31 24.56 13.25
N SER A 286 10.68 25.69 13.57
CA SER A 286 9.54 26.22 12.82
C SER A 286 9.90 26.41 11.34
N LYS A 287 11.11 26.93 11.07
CA LYS A 287 11.60 27.14 9.72
C LYS A 287 11.89 25.85 8.97
N LEU A 288 12.63 24.93 9.59
CA LEU A 288 13.00 23.64 9.00
C LEU A 288 11.81 22.69 8.86
N ASN A 289 10.75 22.84 9.67
CA ASN A 289 9.58 21.97 9.56
C ASN A 289 8.65 22.34 8.38
N GLN A 290 8.87 23.47 7.71
CA GLN A 290 8.10 23.90 6.55
C GLN A 290 8.62 23.22 5.28
N GLU A 291 7.74 22.67 4.47
CA GLU A 291 8.09 22.19 3.13
C GLU A 291 8.52 23.36 2.23
N TYR A 292 9.53 23.14 1.40
CA TYR A 292 9.97 24.08 0.38
C TYR A 292 10.01 23.41 -0.98
N SER A 293 9.11 23.85 -1.87
CA SER A 293 8.96 23.35 -3.23
C SER A 293 9.13 24.46 -4.26
N VAL A 294 9.55 24.04 -5.46
CA VAL A 294 9.61 24.87 -6.66
C VAL A 294 8.87 24.16 -7.78
N ARG A 295 8.50 24.88 -8.84
CA ARG A 295 7.84 24.27 -10.00
C ARG A 295 8.74 23.21 -10.62
N LEU A 296 8.14 22.07 -10.98
CA LEU A 296 8.82 21.01 -11.71
C LEU A 296 9.08 21.45 -13.15
N ASP A 297 10.27 21.13 -13.66
CA ASP A 297 10.62 21.34 -15.06
C ASP A 297 10.23 20.08 -15.87
N ALA A 298 9.01 20.09 -16.40
CA ALA A 298 8.40 18.93 -17.05
C ALA A 298 9.11 18.52 -18.35
N GLU A 299 9.74 19.45 -19.07
CA GLU A 299 10.46 19.18 -20.32
C GLU A 299 11.61 18.18 -20.09
N ARG A 300 12.17 18.16 -18.87
CA ARG A 300 13.25 17.22 -18.51
C ARG A 300 12.79 15.77 -18.40
N LEU A 301 11.48 15.51 -18.25
CA LEU A 301 10.93 14.15 -18.22
C LEU A 301 10.92 13.51 -19.60
N GLU A 302 10.86 14.30 -20.67
CA GLU A 302 10.85 13.81 -22.06
C GLU A 302 12.17 13.11 -22.44
N ASN A 303 13.25 13.43 -21.72
CA ASN A 303 14.59 12.88 -21.97
C ASN A 303 14.84 11.54 -21.25
N ILE A 304 13.86 10.99 -20.53
CA ILE A 304 13.99 9.73 -19.82
C ILE A 304 13.39 8.61 -20.68
N ASN A 305 14.24 7.72 -21.16
CA ASN A 305 13.84 6.58 -21.99
C ASN A 305 12.89 5.63 -21.23
N ASN A 306 12.09 4.86 -21.97
CA ASN A 306 11.16 3.83 -21.49
C ASN A 306 9.89 4.32 -20.74
N ILE A 307 9.71 5.63 -20.57
CA ILE A 307 8.45 6.18 -20.07
C ILE A 307 7.37 6.16 -21.15
N LYS A 308 6.29 5.42 -20.92
CA LYS A 308 5.15 5.31 -21.85
C LYS A 308 4.09 6.38 -21.62
N ARG A 309 3.89 6.76 -20.36
CA ARG A 309 2.91 7.77 -19.92
C ARG A 309 3.44 8.57 -18.75
N VAL A 310 3.22 9.88 -18.79
CA VAL A 310 3.49 10.82 -17.70
C VAL A 310 2.21 11.57 -17.36
N ILE A 311 1.87 11.60 -16.08
CA ILE A 311 0.78 12.40 -15.53
C ILE A 311 1.42 13.46 -14.62
N ILE A 312 1.17 14.73 -14.93
CA ILE A 312 1.58 15.86 -14.10
C ILE A 312 0.33 16.62 -13.68
N GLU A 313 0.05 16.64 -12.39
CA GLU A 313 -1.12 17.35 -11.84
C GLU A 313 -0.73 18.48 -10.89
N ASN A 314 -1.59 19.50 -10.83
CA ASN A 314 -1.40 20.60 -9.90
C ASN A 314 -1.79 20.19 -8.47
N GLN A 315 -0.84 20.28 -7.54
CA GLN A 315 -1.08 19.86 -6.15
C GLN A 315 -2.13 20.72 -5.46
N GLU A 316 -2.18 22.02 -5.72
CA GLU A 316 -3.15 22.91 -5.07
C GLU A 316 -4.57 22.66 -5.56
N ASP A 317 -4.74 22.35 -6.84
CA ASP A 317 -6.05 22.00 -7.40
C ASP A 317 -6.56 20.68 -6.81
N PHE A 318 -5.67 19.70 -6.58
CA PHE A 318 -6.01 18.51 -5.80
C PHE A 318 -6.48 18.86 -4.39
N LEU A 319 -5.73 19.71 -3.66
CA LEU A 319 -6.07 20.12 -2.30
C LEU A 319 -7.38 20.94 -2.23
N LYS A 320 -7.70 21.72 -3.26
CA LYS A 320 -8.98 22.46 -3.36
C LYS A 320 -10.15 21.54 -3.70
N LYS A 321 -9.91 20.55 -4.56
CA LYS A 321 -10.95 19.63 -5.05
C LYS A 321 -11.44 18.66 -3.97
N TYR A 322 -10.54 18.22 -3.10
CA TYR A 322 -10.86 17.22 -2.07
C TYR A 322 -10.90 17.88 -0.69
N PRO A 323 -11.97 17.67 0.11
CA PRO A 323 -12.14 18.29 1.43
C PRO A 323 -11.25 17.60 2.47
N LEU A 324 -9.95 17.84 2.36
CA LEU A 324 -8.94 17.33 3.27
C LEU A 324 -8.86 18.24 4.50
N ASP A 325 -8.89 17.65 5.68
CA ASP A 325 -8.67 18.38 6.92
C ASP A 325 -7.20 18.83 6.97
N GLY A 326 -6.99 20.15 6.95
CA GLY A 326 -5.66 20.76 7.00
C GLY A 326 -4.87 20.41 8.27
N ASN A 327 -5.54 19.99 9.34
CA ASN A 327 -4.91 19.52 10.58
C ASN A 327 -4.57 18.02 10.53
N ASN A 328 -5.00 17.30 9.50
CA ASN A 328 -4.73 15.88 9.37
C ASN A 328 -3.26 15.64 8.99
N LEU A 329 -2.53 14.95 9.87
CA LEU A 329 -1.13 14.58 9.66
C LEU A 329 -0.91 13.60 8.48
N PHE A 330 -1.99 13.04 7.93
CA PHE A 330 -1.98 12.02 6.88
C PHE A 330 -2.48 12.53 5.50
N ILE A 331 -2.55 13.84 5.26
CA ILE A 331 -2.82 14.41 3.92
C ILE A 331 -1.93 13.78 2.84
N ASN A 332 -0.67 13.49 3.18
CA ASN A 332 0.26 12.83 2.25
C ASN A 332 -0.19 11.41 1.85
N ALA A 333 -0.88 10.67 2.73
CA ALA A 333 -1.46 9.37 2.37
C ALA A 333 -2.55 9.53 1.31
N SER A 334 -3.42 10.54 1.44
CA SER A 334 -4.44 10.85 0.44
C SER A 334 -3.82 11.14 -0.93
N LYS A 335 -2.74 11.93 -0.97
CA LYS A 335 -1.99 12.21 -2.21
C LYS A 335 -1.42 10.94 -2.86
N ILE A 336 -0.87 10.01 -2.07
CA ILE A 336 -0.29 8.75 -2.56
C ILE A 336 -1.37 7.86 -3.17
N TRP A 337 -2.50 7.67 -2.48
CA TRP A 337 -3.55 6.79 -2.99
C TRP A 337 -4.30 7.37 -4.17
N TYR A 338 -4.48 8.69 -4.21
CA TYR A 338 -5.00 9.38 -5.39
C TYR A 338 -4.12 9.14 -6.62
N SER A 339 -2.82 9.41 -6.49
CA SER A 339 -1.85 9.27 -7.58
C SER A 339 -1.71 7.83 -8.07
N ASN A 340 -1.73 6.85 -7.16
CA ASN A 340 -1.78 5.42 -7.52
C ASN A 340 -3.00 5.09 -8.40
N TYR A 341 -4.17 5.65 -8.07
CA TYR A 341 -5.37 5.42 -8.87
C TYR A 341 -5.32 6.14 -10.23
N GLN A 342 -4.70 7.32 -10.32
CA GLN A 342 -4.47 7.97 -11.62
C GLN A 342 -3.56 7.14 -12.52
N LEU A 343 -2.49 6.55 -11.95
CA LEU A 343 -1.61 5.64 -12.67
C LEU A 343 -2.35 4.41 -13.19
N LEU A 344 -3.18 3.79 -12.35
CA LEU A 344 -4.00 2.64 -12.77
C LEU A 344 -4.87 2.99 -13.97
N LYS A 345 -5.55 4.14 -13.95
CA LYS A 345 -6.38 4.58 -15.09
C LYS A 345 -5.56 4.78 -16.35
N SER A 346 -4.40 5.42 -16.25
CA SER A 346 -3.52 5.62 -17.41
C SER A 346 -2.92 4.32 -17.94
N LEU A 347 -2.63 3.36 -17.07
CA LEU A 347 -2.16 2.04 -17.45
C LEU A 347 -3.25 1.28 -18.21
N VAL A 348 -4.49 1.23 -17.67
CA VAL A 348 -5.65 0.59 -18.31
C VAL A 348 -5.93 1.21 -19.69
N GLN A 349 -5.84 2.53 -19.79
CA GLN A 349 -6.01 3.22 -21.07
C GLN A 349 -4.92 2.81 -22.08
N TYR A 350 -3.66 2.76 -21.64
CA TYR A 350 -2.55 2.35 -22.50
C TYR A 350 -2.68 0.88 -22.93
N GLU A 351 -3.09 -0.03 -22.04
CA GLU A 351 -3.42 -1.43 -22.35
C GLU A 351 -4.46 -1.51 -23.47
N ALA A 352 -5.55 -0.74 -23.36
CA ALA A 352 -6.61 -0.70 -24.37
C ALA A 352 -6.14 -0.13 -25.72
N GLU A 353 -5.36 0.96 -25.70
CA GLU A 353 -4.82 1.61 -26.91
C GLU A 353 -3.83 0.71 -27.68
N ASN A 354 -3.14 -0.20 -26.98
CA ASN A 354 -2.13 -1.08 -27.56
C ASN A 354 -2.59 -2.54 -27.68
N ASN A 355 -3.85 -2.84 -27.34
CA ASN A 355 -4.46 -4.17 -27.43
C ASN A 355 -3.66 -5.28 -26.71
N PHE A 356 -3.19 -5.00 -25.49
CA PHE A 356 -2.60 -6.02 -24.61
C PHE A 356 -2.83 -5.67 -23.14
N GLN A 357 -2.62 -6.63 -22.23
CA GLN A 357 -2.57 -6.37 -20.79
C GLN A 357 -1.20 -6.73 -20.22
N TYR A 358 -0.78 -6.00 -19.20
CA TYR A 358 0.41 -6.34 -18.44
C TYR A 358 0.16 -7.60 -17.60
N ASP A 359 1.20 -8.39 -17.39
CA ASP A 359 1.12 -9.59 -16.56
C ASP A 359 1.37 -9.26 -15.09
N PHE A 360 2.30 -8.32 -14.87
CA PHE A 360 2.70 -7.84 -13.55
C PHE A 360 2.73 -6.32 -13.51
N ILE A 361 2.43 -5.78 -12.33
CA ILE A 361 2.60 -4.36 -12.04
C ILE A 361 3.50 -4.24 -10.82
N ILE A 362 4.45 -3.32 -10.89
CA ILE A 362 5.30 -2.94 -9.78
C ILE A 362 4.99 -1.48 -9.45
N LYS A 363 4.73 -1.17 -8.18
CA LYS A 363 4.53 0.19 -7.68
C LYS A 363 5.70 0.59 -6.78
N VAL A 364 6.29 1.74 -7.08
CA VAL A 364 7.38 2.35 -6.31
C VAL A 364 7.21 3.85 -6.15
N ARG A 365 8.09 4.44 -5.34
CA ARG A 365 8.20 5.89 -5.15
C ARG A 365 9.37 6.45 -5.97
N PRO A 366 9.31 7.73 -6.39
CA PRO A 366 10.39 8.36 -7.14
C PRO A 366 11.59 8.79 -6.28
N ASP A 367 11.46 8.81 -4.95
CA ASP A 367 12.45 9.38 -4.02
C ASP A 367 13.25 8.31 -3.24
N VAL A 368 13.24 7.07 -3.73
CA VAL A 368 13.87 5.92 -3.08
C VAL A 368 14.62 5.11 -4.13
N GLU A 369 15.91 4.87 -3.90
CA GLU A 369 16.70 3.90 -4.67
C GLU A 369 16.43 2.49 -4.15
N TYR A 370 16.27 1.51 -5.06
CA TYR A 370 15.95 0.13 -4.72
C TYR A 370 17.12 -0.79 -5.08
N ASN A 371 17.56 -1.60 -4.13
CA ASN A 371 18.43 -2.75 -4.43
C ASN A 371 17.55 -3.99 -4.58
N ILE A 372 17.20 -4.34 -5.81
CA ILE A 372 16.31 -5.46 -6.14
C ILE A 372 17.12 -6.75 -6.27
N ASN A 373 16.88 -7.70 -5.36
CA ASN A 373 17.50 -9.03 -5.38
C ASN A 373 16.47 -10.12 -5.70
N PHE A 374 15.74 -9.97 -6.81
CA PHE A 374 14.90 -11.04 -7.36
C PHE A 374 14.76 -10.95 -8.88
N SER A 375 14.63 -12.11 -9.54
CA SER A 375 14.32 -12.21 -10.96
C SER A 375 12.81 -12.17 -11.22
N ILE A 376 12.44 -11.94 -12.48
CA ILE A 376 11.05 -12.00 -12.93
C ILE A 376 10.35 -13.33 -12.58
N ASP A 377 11.10 -14.42 -12.45
CA ASP A 377 10.55 -15.73 -12.08
C ASP A 377 9.98 -15.73 -10.66
N LYS A 378 10.47 -14.84 -9.77
CA LYS A 378 9.87 -14.67 -8.43
C LYS A 378 8.46 -14.08 -8.53
N LEU A 379 8.19 -13.22 -9.52
CA LEU A 379 6.85 -12.69 -9.77
C LEU A 379 5.93 -13.76 -10.35
N GLU A 380 6.42 -14.62 -11.23
CA GLU A 380 5.62 -15.74 -11.78
C GLU A 380 5.15 -16.71 -10.70
N LYS A 381 5.92 -16.87 -9.61
CA LYS A 381 5.56 -17.73 -8.46
C LYS A 381 4.39 -17.21 -7.63
N LEU A 382 3.98 -15.95 -7.79
CA LEU A 382 2.86 -15.36 -7.06
C LEU A 382 1.53 -15.95 -7.51
N TYR A 383 0.65 -16.25 -6.55
CA TYR A 383 -0.75 -16.53 -6.82
C TYR A 383 -1.50 -15.26 -7.25
N ILE A 384 -2.71 -15.42 -7.78
CA ILE A 384 -3.48 -14.32 -8.37
C ILE A 384 -3.84 -13.19 -7.40
N ASN A 385 -3.93 -13.50 -6.10
CA ASN A 385 -4.25 -12.55 -5.02
C ASN A 385 -3.02 -12.21 -4.16
N ASP A 386 -1.84 -12.69 -4.52
CA ASP A 386 -0.63 -12.41 -3.78
C ASP A 386 -0.09 -11.01 -4.12
N LEU A 387 0.29 -10.29 -3.08
CA LEU A 387 0.88 -8.97 -3.15
C LEU A 387 2.21 -8.99 -2.40
N MET A 388 3.32 -8.95 -3.13
CA MET A 388 4.64 -8.70 -2.53
C MET A 388 4.69 -7.26 -2.07
N ILE A 389 4.81 -7.02 -0.76
CA ILE A 389 4.75 -5.67 -0.18
C ILE A 389 5.71 -5.52 0.99
N LYS A 390 6.29 -4.32 1.10
CA LYS A 390 7.19 -3.99 2.21
C LYS A 390 6.40 -3.87 3.52
N HIS A 391 6.98 -4.36 4.61
CA HIS A 391 6.43 -4.19 5.96
C HIS A 391 7.33 -3.25 6.77
N HIS A 392 6.76 -2.59 7.77
CA HIS A 392 7.53 -1.87 8.77
C HIS A 392 8.20 -2.86 9.74
N GLU A 393 9.51 -2.70 9.96
CA GLU A 393 10.31 -3.51 10.89
C GLU A 393 10.06 -3.08 12.36
N SER A 394 8.83 -3.21 12.87
CA SER A 394 8.52 -3.01 14.29
C SER A 394 7.32 -3.84 14.74
N LEU A 395 7.18 -4.06 16.05
CA LEU A 395 6.04 -4.78 16.65
C LEU A 395 4.68 -4.12 16.37
N TYR A 396 4.68 -2.83 15.98
CA TYR A 396 3.50 -2.08 15.53
C TYR A 396 3.55 -1.79 14.02
N GLY A 397 4.39 -2.51 13.30
CA GLY A 397 4.65 -2.32 11.88
C GLY A 397 3.51 -2.87 11.03
N GLY A 398 2.97 -2.04 10.13
CA GLY A 398 2.00 -2.45 9.12
C GLY A 398 2.59 -2.45 7.72
N LEU A 399 1.71 -2.63 6.73
CA LEU A 399 2.06 -2.52 5.31
C LEU A 399 2.63 -1.13 4.99
N ASN A 400 3.71 -1.12 4.21
CA ASN A 400 4.42 0.08 3.81
C ASN A 400 4.20 0.32 2.31
N ASP A 401 3.87 1.56 1.95
CA ASP A 401 3.55 1.95 0.58
C ASP A 401 4.78 2.20 -0.30
N ASN A 402 6.00 2.02 0.19
CA ASN A 402 7.22 2.27 -0.57
C ASN A 402 7.43 1.31 -1.74
N PHE A 403 6.96 0.07 -1.64
CA PHE A 403 7.09 -0.94 -2.69
C PHE A 403 5.90 -1.90 -2.62
N ALA A 404 5.29 -2.17 -3.77
CA ALA A 404 4.35 -3.26 -3.94
C ALA A 404 4.53 -3.89 -5.34
N ALA A 405 4.41 -5.20 -5.45
CA ALA A 405 4.43 -5.90 -6.73
C ALA A 405 3.49 -7.10 -6.69
N GLY A 406 2.90 -7.44 -7.83
CA GLY A 406 2.02 -8.59 -7.94
C GLY A 406 1.55 -8.82 -9.36
N ARG A 407 0.76 -9.87 -9.54
CA ARG A 407 0.01 -10.06 -10.78
C ARG A 407 -0.92 -8.87 -11.01
N ARG A 408 -1.20 -8.59 -12.28
CA ARG A 408 -2.02 -7.45 -12.71
C ARG A 408 -3.33 -7.32 -11.92
N GLY A 409 -4.06 -8.40 -11.68
CA GLY A 409 -5.31 -8.40 -10.91
C GLY A 409 -5.16 -7.96 -9.45
N ALA A 410 -4.20 -8.53 -8.70
CA ALA A 410 -3.92 -8.11 -7.32
C ALA A 410 -3.49 -6.63 -7.25
N MET A 411 -2.67 -6.19 -8.22
CA MET A 411 -2.18 -4.81 -8.25
C MET A 411 -3.23 -3.80 -8.68
N GLU A 412 -4.18 -4.17 -9.54
CA GLU A 412 -5.37 -3.35 -9.83
C GLU A 412 -6.15 -3.08 -8.54
N ILE A 413 -6.42 -4.13 -7.76
CA ILE A 413 -7.10 -3.99 -6.47
C ILE A 413 -6.30 -3.05 -5.56
N TYR A 414 -5.01 -3.29 -5.38
CA TYR A 414 -4.12 -2.46 -4.56
C TYR A 414 -4.13 -0.97 -4.98
N LEU A 415 -3.95 -0.69 -6.27
CA LEU A 415 -3.91 0.68 -6.79
C LEU A 415 -5.28 1.37 -6.80
N SER A 416 -6.36 0.60 -6.67
CA SER A 416 -7.75 1.11 -6.66
C SER A 416 -8.28 1.52 -5.28
N LEU A 417 -7.47 1.48 -4.22
CA LEU A 417 -7.88 1.87 -2.86
C LEU A 417 -8.64 3.21 -2.85
N TRP A 418 -8.16 4.21 -3.60
CA TRP A 418 -8.81 5.51 -3.68
C TRP A 418 -10.24 5.46 -4.21
N LYS A 419 -10.49 4.64 -5.25
CA LYS A 419 -11.83 4.40 -5.80
C LYS A 419 -12.72 3.74 -4.75
N TYR A 420 -12.25 2.67 -4.14
CA TYR A 420 -13.03 1.92 -3.14
C TYR A 420 -13.34 2.77 -1.90
N GLY A 421 -12.41 3.60 -1.45
CA GLY A 421 -12.63 4.49 -0.31
C GLY A 421 -13.78 5.48 -0.52
N PHE A 422 -13.94 6.02 -1.73
CA PHE A 422 -15.08 6.89 -2.05
C PHE A 422 -16.40 6.13 -2.15
N LEU A 423 -16.39 4.92 -2.73
CA LEU A 423 -17.60 4.14 -2.96
C LEU A 423 -18.15 3.49 -1.68
N ASN A 424 -17.31 3.24 -0.68
CA ASN A 424 -17.67 2.38 0.46
C ASN A 424 -17.61 3.12 1.81
N LYS A 425 -18.12 4.36 1.87
CA LYS A 425 -18.17 5.15 3.11
C LYS A 425 -19.05 4.57 4.23
N SER A 426 -19.86 3.55 3.92
CA SER A 426 -20.60 2.77 4.92
C SER A 426 -19.71 1.85 5.75
N ILE A 427 -18.50 1.54 5.28
CA ILE A 427 -17.51 0.75 6.03
C ILE A 427 -16.78 1.68 7.00
N ASP A 428 -16.72 1.30 8.28
CA ASP A 428 -16.21 2.16 9.36
C ASP A 428 -14.85 2.81 9.08
N PHE A 429 -13.88 2.05 8.56
CA PHE A 429 -12.54 2.57 8.27
C PHE A 429 -12.46 3.44 7.01
N PHE A 430 -13.51 3.50 6.18
CA PHE A 430 -13.65 4.42 5.05
C PHE A 430 -14.59 5.60 5.33
N LYS A 431 -15.26 5.63 6.48
CA LYS A 431 -16.25 6.66 6.84
C LYS A 431 -15.77 8.09 6.60
N ASN A 432 -14.51 8.38 6.95
CA ASN A 432 -13.91 9.71 6.84
C ASN A 432 -13.14 9.94 5.52
N PHE A 433 -13.14 8.99 4.59
CA PHE A 433 -12.39 9.09 3.34
C PHE A 433 -12.77 10.36 2.55
N PRO A 434 -11.81 11.15 2.02
CA PRO A 434 -10.38 10.85 1.82
C PRO A 434 -9.45 11.24 2.98
N ASN A 435 -9.97 11.54 4.17
CA ASN A 435 -9.15 11.80 5.35
C ASN A 435 -8.76 10.48 6.02
N PHE A 436 -7.45 10.17 5.98
CA PHE A 436 -6.91 8.95 6.57
C PHE A 436 -6.72 9.15 8.07
N ASN A 437 -7.10 8.14 8.87
CA ASN A 437 -6.82 8.11 10.32
C ASN A 437 -5.45 7.46 10.61
N SER A 438 -4.95 6.63 9.70
CA SER A 438 -3.62 6.02 9.72
C SER A 438 -3.27 5.58 8.30
N ALA A 439 -2.06 5.90 7.84
CA ALA A 439 -1.60 5.52 6.49
C ALA A 439 -1.44 4.00 6.34
N HIS A 440 -1.00 3.31 7.40
CA HIS A 440 -0.67 1.88 7.35
C HIS A 440 -1.85 0.98 7.74
N ASN A 441 -2.65 1.40 8.73
CA ASN A 441 -3.78 0.58 9.19
C ASN A 441 -4.88 0.48 8.13
N LEU A 442 -5.19 1.59 7.45
CA LEU A 442 -6.23 1.59 6.41
C LEU A 442 -5.82 0.71 5.23
N LEU A 443 -4.54 0.74 4.82
CA LEU A 443 -4.02 -0.16 3.80
C LEU A 443 -4.16 -1.63 4.22
N GLN A 444 -3.76 -1.97 5.45
CA GLN A 444 -3.92 -3.33 5.98
C GLN A 444 -5.39 -3.78 5.96
N GLN A 445 -6.29 -2.95 6.47
CA GLN A 445 -7.73 -3.23 6.50
C GLN A 445 -8.31 -3.40 5.10
N PHE A 446 -7.87 -2.57 4.14
CA PHE A 446 -8.28 -2.69 2.74
C PHE A 446 -7.79 -3.99 2.10
N CYS A 447 -6.51 -4.35 2.26
CA CYS A 447 -5.99 -5.61 1.76
C CYS A 447 -6.73 -6.81 2.36
N SER A 448 -7.01 -6.79 3.67
CA SER A 448 -7.79 -7.84 4.34
C SER A 448 -9.23 -7.94 3.80
N LEU A 449 -9.92 -6.80 3.62
CA LEU A 449 -11.26 -6.75 3.04
C LEU A 449 -11.30 -7.39 1.64
N MET A 450 -10.27 -7.13 0.83
CA MET A 450 -10.17 -7.62 -0.53
C MET A 450 -9.58 -9.04 -0.64
N LYS A 451 -9.30 -9.70 0.50
CA LYS A 451 -8.63 -11.02 0.56
C LYS A 451 -7.31 -11.06 -0.23
N ILE A 452 -6.51 -9.99 -0.13
CA ILE A 452 -5.17 -9.92 -0.71
C ILE A 452 -4.16 -10.56 0.25
N ASN A 453 -3.42 -11.55 -0.24
CA ASN A 453 -2.37 -12.22 0.51
C ASN A 453 -1.10 -11.35 0.49
N CYS A 454 -0.87 -10.60 1.55
CA CYS A 454 0.30 -9.74 1.66
C CYS A 454 1.55 -10.56 2.00
N ILE A 455 2.43 -10.76 1.02
CA ILE A 455 3.70 -11.47 1.19
C ILE A 455 4.76 -10.46 1.60
N CYS A 456 5.32 -10.65 2.79
CA CYS A 456 6.41 -9.81 3.27
C CYS A 456 7.68 -10.02 2.43
N LEU A 457 8.29 -8.91 2.04
CA LEU A 457 9.62 -8.93 1.45
C LEU A 457 10.66 -9.16 2.54
N GLU A 458 11.49 -10.20 2.37
CA GLU A 458 12.67 -10.38 3.21
C GLU A 458 13.56 -9.13 3.11
N SER A 459 14.18 -8.73 4.22
CA SER A 459 14.99 -7.50 4.33
C SER A 459 16.12 -7.41 3.30
N ASN A 460 16.62 -8.55 2.82
CA ASN A 460 17.65 -8.65 1.79
C ASN A 460 17.12 -8.57 0.35
N THR A 461 15.79 -8.69 0.15
CA THR A 461 15.18 -8.68 -1.19
C THR A 461 15.11 -7.26 -1.76
N ILE A 462 14.82 -6.25 -0.93
CA ILE A 462 14.74 -4.84 -1.32
C ILE A 462 15.28 -3.92 -0.23
N LYS A 463 16.47 -3.37 -0.46
CA LYS A 463 17.01 -2.27 0.37
C LYS A 463 16.63 -0.93 -0.25
N ASN A 464 16.23 0.02 0.61
CA ASN A 464 15.80 1.36 0.20
C ASN A 464 16.83 2.37 0.69
N PHE A 465 17.34 3.20 -0.23
CA PHE A 465 18.17 4.34 0.12
C PHE A 465 17.43 5.61 -0.26
N TYR A 466 17.22 6.50 0.71
CA TYR A 466 16.66 7.81 0.41
C TYR A 466 17.75 8.66 -0.23
N PHE A 467 17.41 9.36 -1.31
CA PHE A 467 18.30 10.37 -1.85
C PHE A 467 18.37 11.54 -0.87
N VAL A 468 19.60 11.97 -0.54
CA VAL A 468 19.86 13.00 0.48
C VAL A 468 20.59 14.18 -0.14
N ASP A 469 19.94 14.80 -1.13
CA ASP A 469 20.39 15.98 -1.86
C ASP A 469 19.43 17.16 -1.66
N PHE A 470 18.98 17.32 -0.41
CA PHE A 470 18.04 18.36 -0.04
C PHE A 470 18.73 19.69 0.24
N ILE A 471 18.02 20.79 -0.03
CA ILE A 471 18.47 22.13 0.34
C ILE A 471 17.51 22.74 1.36
N PRO A 472 17.90 22.87 2.65
CA PRO A 472 17.02 23.43 3.66
C PRO A 472 16.69 24.91 3.38
N PRO A 473 15.53 25.41 3.86
CA PRO A 473 15.22 26.84 3.79
C PRO A 473 16.23 27.64 4.60
N ASN A 474 16.59 28.85 4.16
CA ASN A 474 17.44 29.74 4.94
C ASN A 474 16.81 30.02 6.32
N PHE A 475 17.53 29.64 7.38
CA PHE A 475 17.15 29.83 8.78
C PHE A 475 18.14 30.72 9.57
N THR A 476 19.00 31.51 8.90
CA THR A 476 20.01 32.38 9.52
C THR A 476 19.39 33.32 10.57
N LYS A 477 18.24 33.92 10.27
CA LYS A 477 17.57 34.87 11.16
C LYS A 477 17.04 34.14 12.39
N GLU A 478 16.43 32.98 12.18
CA GLU A 478 15.85 32.12 13.19
C GLU A 478 16.93 31.56 14.13
N LEU A 479 18.08 31.14 13.60
CA LEU A 479 19.23 30.71 14.40
C LEU A 479 19.76 31.82 15.30
N LYS A 480 19.89 33.05 14.78
CA LYS A 480 20.32 34.21 15.60
C LYS A 480 19.37 34.48 16.77
N LEU A 481 18.05 34.32 16.56
CA LEU A 481 17.06 34.50 17.62
C LEU A 481 17.19 33.41 18.70
N ASP A 482 17.34 32.15 18.28
CA ASP A 482 17.51 31.03 19.20
C ASP A 482 18.83 31.14 19.97
N CYS A 483 19.95 31.48 19.31
CA CYS A 483 21.23 31.70 19.98
C CYS A 483 21.20 32.85 20.98
N LYS A 484 20.52 33.97 20.67
CA LYS A 484 20.36 35.09 21.61
C LYS A 484 19.61 34.66 22.86
N ARG A 485 18.57 33.82 22.71
CA ARG A 485 17.82 33.26 23.84
C ARG A 485 18.69 32.33 24.69
N ILE A 486 19.47 31.45 24.05
CA ILE A 486 20.32 30.48 24.73
C ILE A 486 21.44 31.17 25.53
N LYS A 487 22.07 32.21 24.96
CA LYS A 487 23.12 33.02 25.63
C LYS A 487 22.71 33.67 26.95
N ASN A 488 21.42 33.82 27.20
CA ASN A 488 20.92 34.36 28.46
C ASN A 488 20.90 33.30 29.59
N ASN A 489 21.29 32.06 29.30
CA ASN A 489 21.37 30.95 30.25
C ASN A 489 22.67 30.15 30.03
N ILE A 490 23.65 30.37 30.91
CA ILE A 490 25.02 29.80 30.80
C ILE A 490 25.00 28.27 30.75
N GLU A 491 24.22 27.61 31.62
CA GLU A 491 24.12 26.15 31.66
C GLU A 491 23.54 25.58 30.35
N LEU A 492 22.55 26.28 29.78
CA LEU A 492 21.95 25.91 28.50
C LEU A 492 22.91 26.16 27.32
N GLU A 493 23.70 27.23 27.37
CA GLU A 493 24.73 27.55 26.37
C GLU A 493 25.84 26.49 26.35
N GLU A 494 26.38 26.11 27.52
CA GLU A 494 27.37 25.04 27.63
C GLU A 494 26.83 23.72 27.08
N LYS A 495 25.60 23.36 27.47
CA LYS A 495 24.93 22.12 27.01
C LYS A 495 24.72 22.10 25.49
N LEU A 496 24.39 23.23 24.88
CA LEU A 496 24.01 23.32 23.46
C LEU A 496 25.12 23.83 22.55
N SER A 497 26.34 24.06 23.06
CA SER A 497 27.46 24.62 22.30
C SER A 497 27.73 23.83 21.00
N SER A 498 27.84 22.51 21.10
CA SER A 498 28.02 21.62 19.93
C SER A 498 26.85 21.71 18.93
N SER A 499 25.63 21.90 19.43
CA SER A 499 24.41 22.04 18.61
C SER A 499 24.39 23.38 17.87
N ILE A 500 24.85 24.45 18.51
CA ILE A 500 25.02 25.76 17.89
C ILE A 500 26.06 25.69 16.78
N ASP A 501 27.24 25.10 17.05
CA ASP A 501 28.30 24.93 16.05
C ASP A 501 27.83 24.12 14.84
N PHE A 502 27.12 23.02 15.08
CA PHE A 502 26.51 22.24 14.02
C PHE A 502 25.52 23.07 13.19
N LEU A 503 24.61 23.81 13.83
CA LEU A 503 23.60 24.61 13.13
C LEU A 503 24.22 25.78 12.35
N LEU A 504 25.30 26.39 12.85
CA LEU A 504 26.07 27.42 12.13
C LEU A 504 26.72 26.83 10.88
N LYS A 505 27.31 25.64 10.97
CA LYS A 505 27.85 24.91 9.81
C LYS A 505 26.74 24.53 8.82
N TYR A 506 25.60 24.06 9.33
CA TYR A 506 24.45 23.67 8.51
C TYR A 506 23.78 24.88 7.82
N GLU A 507 23.91 26.08 8.39
CA GLU A 507 23.42 27.33 7.81
C GLU A 507 24.00 27.59 6.40
N GLU A 508 25.25 27.17 6.13
CA GLU A 508 25.88 27.33 4.81
C GLU A 508 25.12 26.58 3.70
N TYR A 509 24.58 25.40 4.02
CA TYR A 509 23.73 24.63 3.11
C TYR A 509 22.41 25.36 2.87
N SER A 510 21.87 26.02 3.90
CA SER A 510 20.64 26.82 3.78
C SER A 510 20.81 28.09 2.91
N LYS A 511 22.01 28.69 2.91
CA LYS A 511 22.36 29.83 2.05
C LYS A 511 22.40 29.44 0.57
N LYS A 512 22.89 28.24 0.25
CA LYS A 512 22.78 27.67 -1.11
C LYS A 512 21.32 27.59 -1.56
N GLY A 513 20.41 27.27 -0.63
CA GLY A 513 18.96 27.26 -0.88
C GLY A 513 18.42 28.60 -1.28
N GLN A 514 18.79 29.65 -0.55
CA GLN A 514 18.38 31.01 -0.89
C GLN A 514 18.86 31.43 -2.29
N LEU A 515 20.10 31.12 -2.64
CA LEU A 515 20.65 31.38 -3.98
C LEU A 515 19.89 30.61 -5.06
N TYR A 516 19.66 29.31 -4.86
CA TYR A 516 18.88 28.47 -5.78
C TYR A 516 17.45 29.03 -5.97
N ASN A 517 16.85 29.53 -4.90
CA ASN A 517 15.52 30.14 -4.92
C ASN A 517 15.48 31.45 -5.68
N MET A 518 16.50 32.30 -5.48
CA MET A 518 16.66 33.53 -6.25
C MET A 518 16.84 33.23 -7.74
N VAL A 519 17.65 32.23 -8.10
CA VAL A 519 17.85 31.82 -9.50
C VAL A 519 16.56 31.30 -10.12
N ASN A 520 15.85 30.38 -9.48
CA ASN A 520 14.59 29.84 -10.00
C ASN A 520 13.48 30.89 -10.12
N LYS A 521 13.34 31.77 -9.12
CA LYS A 521 12.41 32.92 -9.19
C LYS A 521 12.80 33.86 -10.33
N SER A 522 14.09 34.12 -10.51
CA SER A 522 14.62 34.94 -11.60
C SER A 522 14.24 34.36 -12.96
N CYS A 523 14.51 33.08 -13.21
CA CYS A 523 14.12 32.36 -14.42
C CYS A 523 12.59 32.36 -14.68
N GLY A 524 11.78 32.48 -13.62
CA GLY A 524 10.32 32.55 -13.70
C GLY A 524 9.76 33.89 -14.21
N HIS A 525 10.47 35.00 -14.05
CA HIS A 525 9.95 36.35 -14.34
C HIS A 525 9.95 36.67 -15.84
N LEU A 526 8.87 37.27 -16.35
CA LEU A 526 8.75 37.61 -17.79
C LEU A 526 9.96 38.39 -18.32
N SER A 527 10.39 39.42 -17.59
CA SER A 527 11.58 40.21 -17.91
C SER A 527 12.84 39.35 -18.08
N TYR A 528 13.07 38.37 -17.21
CA TYR A 528 14.23 37.51 -17.34
C TYR A 528 14.13 36.61 -18.58
N LYS A 529 12.97 35.99 -18.81
CA LYS A 529 12.74 35.14 -20.00
C LYS A 529 12.94 35.90 -21.30
N ILE A 530 12.41 37.12 -21.39
CA ILE A 530 12.62 38.01 -22.53
C ILE A 530 14.10 38.36 -22.66
N GLY A 531 14.79 38.67 -21.55
CA GLY A 531 16.24 38.89 -21.54
C GLY A 531 17.04 37.71 -22.10
N VAL A 532 16.70 36.48 -21.72
CA VAL A 532 17.33 35.25 -22.23
C VAL A 532 17.13 35.11 -23.74
N ILE A 533 15.90 35.35 -24.22
CA ILE A 533 15.57 35.33 -25.65
C ILE A 533 16.44 36.36 -26.41
N LEU A 534 16.53 37.58 -25.91
CA LEU A 534 17.33 38.64 -26.52
C LEU A 534 18.81 38.25 -26.58
N ILE A 535 19.39 37.73 -25.48
CA ILE A 535 20.80 37.33 -25.43
C ILE A 535 21.10 36.21 -26.42
N HIS A 536 20.34 35.11 -26.40
CA HIS A 536 20.61 33.95 -27.24
C HIS A 536 20.43 34.24 -28.73
N ASN A 537 19.46 35.07 -29.09
CA ASN A 537 19.12 35.34 -30.48
C ASN A 537 19.85 36.56 -31.07
N SER A 538 20.53 37.35 -30.25
CA SER A 538 21.31 38.52 -30.71
C SER A 538 22.61 38.17 -31.44
N LYS A 539 23.03 36.90 -31.46
CA LYS A 539 24.32 36.46 -32.02
C LYS A 539 24.32 36.22 -33.53
N THR A 540 23.16 36.06 -34.15
CA THR A 540 23.03 35.75 -35.59
C THR A 540 21.93 36.60 -36.23
N PHE A 541 22.09 36.93 -37.51
CA PHE A 541 21.10 37.72 -38.25
C PHE A 541 19.72 37.06 -38.28
N ILE A 542 19.68 35.74 -38.57
CA ILE A 542 18.46 34.93 -38.53
C ILE A 542 17.85 34.89 -37.11
N GLY A 543 18.70 34.82 -36.08
CA GLY A 543 18.26 34.88 -34.69
C GLY A 543 17.53 36.19 -34.38
N ILE A 544 18.10 37.32 -34.79
CA ILE A 544 17.52 38.65 -34.58
C ILE A 544 16.15 38.78 -35.26
N LEU A 545 16.02 38.32 -36.51
CA LEU A 545 14.74 38.30 -37.22
C LEU A 545 13.68 37.43 -36.54
N GLY A 546 14.10 36.36 -35.86
CA GLY A 546 13.20 35.45 -35.12
C GLY A 546 12.77 35.93 -33.72
N ILE A 547 13.36 37.01 -33.18
CA ILE A 547 13.06 37.52 -31.83
C ILE A 547 11.57 37.83 -31.64
N PRO A 548 10.86 38.53 -32.55
CA PRO A 548 9.45 38.88 -32.36
C PRO A 548 8.56 37.66 -32.16
N ILE A 549 8.75 36.60 -32.96
CA ILE A 549 7.99 35.36 -32.89
C ILE A 549 8.26 34.65 -31.55
N LYS A 550 9.54 34.51 -31.16
CA LYS A 550 9.94 33.88 -29.90
C LYS A 550 9.40 34.63 -28.67
N ILE A 551 9.34 35.96 -28.72
CA ILE A 551 8.74 36.78 -27.66
C ILE A 551 7.23 36.59 -27.61
N LEU A 552 6.53 36.52 -28.75
CA LEU A 552 5.09 36.22 -28.82
C LEU A 552 4.76 34.87 -28.18
N VAL A 553 5.50 33.82 -28.52
CA VAL A 553 5.37 32.48 -27.93
C VAL A 553 5.62 32.54 -26.42
N CYS A 554 6.71 33.20 -25.99
CA CYS A 554 7.02 33.38 -24.57
C CYS A 554 5.90 34.11 -23.80
N LEU A 555 5.30 35.15 -24.40
CA LEU A 555 4.19 35.90 -23.80
C LEU A 555 2.92 35.06 -23.70
N HIS A 556 2.63 34.24 -24.72
CA HIS A 556 1.49 33.34 -24.71
C HIS A 556 1.59 32.32 -23.57
N HIS A 557 2.72 31.59 -23.49
CA HIS A 557 2.97 30.64 -22.40
C HIS A 557 3.01 31.31 -21.03
N HIS A 558 3.56 32.53 -20.93
CA HIS A 558 3.58 33.26 -19.66
C HIS A 558 2.19 33.71 -19.22
N ARG A 559 1.33 34.18 -20.12
CA ARG A 559 -0.04 34.61 -19.79
C ARG A 559 -0.93 33.42 -19.40
N TYR A 560 -0.82 32.30 -20.12
CA TYR A 560 -1.47 31.05 -19.75
C TYR A 560 -1.03 30.63 -18.33
N ARG A 561 0.28 30.68 -18.07
CA ARG A 561 0.88 30.41 -16.74
C ARG A 561 0.39 31.34 -15.62
N THR A 562 0.18 32.64 -15.85
CA THR A 562 -0.24 33.59 -14.79
C THR A 562 -1.72 33.45 -14.40
N ARG A 563 -2.60 33.07 -15.33
CA ARG A 563 -4.04 32.90 -15.05
C ARG A 563 -4.33 31.74 -14.09
N HIS A 564 -3.48 30.72 -14.07
CA HIS A 564 -3.64 29.54 -13.21
C HIS A 564 -2.89 29.64 -11.85
N LEU A 565 -2.26 30.78 -11.54
CA LEU A 565 -1.42 30.99 -10.33
C LEU A 565 -2.11 31.81 -9.23
N ILE A 566 -3.39 32.18 -9.35
CA ILE A 566 -4.09 32.97 -8.31
C ILE A 566 -4.55 32.04 -7.18
N SER A 567 -3.58 31.66 -6.36
CA SER A 567 -3.75 30.93 -5.12
C SER A 567 -2.74 31.50 -4.12
N LYS A 568 -3.28 32.28 -3.17
CA LYS A 568 -2.52 33.03 -2.17
C LYS A 568 -1.94 32.04 -1.15
N ASN A 569 -0.70 31.61 -1.36
CA ASN A 569 0.29 31.30 -0.29
C ASN A 569 1.73 31.09 -0.80
N TYR A 570 2.05 31.51 -2.04
CA TYR A 570 3.43 31.63 -2.46
C TYR A 570 4.12 32.76 -1.70
N TYR A 571 5.17 32.45 -0.93
CA TYR A 571 6.05 33.43 -0.32
C TYR A 571 6.64 34.37 -1.38
N ASN A 572 6.00 35.53 -1.55
CA ASN A 572 6.54 36.72 -2.19
C ASN A 572 7.64 37.33 -1.32
N CYS A 573 8.76 36.63 -1.21
CA CYS A 573 10.02 37.31 -0.92
C CYS A 573 10.48 37.94 -2.23
N HIS A 574 10.20 39.25 -2.39
CA HIS A 574 10.91 40.12 -3.32
C HIS A 574 12.40 40.04 -2.95
N SER A 575 13.23 39.58 -3.88
CA SER A 575 14.69 39.69 -3.72
C SER A 575 15.20 40.75 -4.67
N GLU A 576 15.65 41.87 -4.11
CA GLU A 576 16.27 43.01 -4.81
C GLU A 576 17.39 42.55 -5.76
N THR A 577 18.11 41.48 -5.42
CA THR A 577 19.18 40.86 -6.23
C THR A 577 18.74 40.36 -7.61
N ILE A 578 17.46 40.02 -7.82
CA ILE A 578 16.94 39.58 -9.13
C ILE A 578 16.83 40.76 -10.09
N GLU A 579 16.36 41.90 -9.60
CA GLU A 579 16.22 43.14 -10.37
C GLU A 579 17.56 43.73 -10.80
N GLU A 580 18.65 43.29 -10.18
CA GLU A 580 20.01 43.70 -10.49
C GLU A 580 20.69 42.85 -11.58
N SER A 581 20.15 41.66 -11.92
CA SER A 581 20.80 40.80 -12.92
C SER A 581 20.74 41.41 -14.32
N PHE A 582 21.84 41.31 -15.08
CA PHE A 582 21.93 41.88 -16.44
C PHE A 582 20.80 41.37 -17.35
N THR A 583 20.54 40.05 -17.33
CA THR A 583 19.49 39.41 -18.12
C THR A 583 18.10 39.95 -17.76
N TYR A 584 17.78 40.08 -16.47
CA TYR A 584 16.51 40.65 -16.04
C TYR A 584 16.37 42.11 -16.45
N ARG A 585 17.39 42.94 -16.20
CA ARG A 585 17.40 44.37 -16.55
C ARG A 585 17.28 44.59 -18.05
N LEU A 586 17.94 43.76 -18.85
CA LEU A 586 17.83 43.76 -20.30
C LEU A 586 16.39 43.53 -20.76
N GLY A 587 15.76 42.45 -20.31
CA GLY A 587 14.38 42.18 -20.71
C GLY A 587 13.36 43.15 -20.10
N LYS A 588 13.60 43.70 -18.89
CA LYS A 588 12.78 44.78 -18.30
C LYS A 588 12.84 46.03 -19.18
N SER A 589 14.03 46.42 -19.60
CA SER A 589 14.25 47.57 -20.50
C SER A 589 13.58 47.33 -21.86
N PHE A 590 13.64 46.10 -22.40
CA PHE A 590 12.97 45.75 -23.64
C PHE A 590 11.44 45.79 -23.53
N ILE A 591 10.86 45.30 -22.43
CA ILE A 591 9.42 45.41 -22.16
C ILE A 591 9.01 46.89 -22.10
N GLN A 592 9.80 47.72 -21.43
CA GLN A 592 9.53 49.16 -21.31
C GLN A 592 9.64 49.88 -22.66
N ALA A 593 10.61 49.49 -23.49
CA ALA A 593 10.74 49.96 -24.87
C ALA A 593 9.53 49.61 -25.72
N SER A 594 9.09 48.35 -25.63
CA SER A 594 7.93 47.84 -26.36
C SER A 594 6.63 48.51 -25.93
N ARG A 595 6.48 48.87 -24.64
CA ARG A 595 5.32 49.65 -24.15
C ARG A 595 5.32 51.10 -24.64
N ASN A 596 6.49 51.67 -24.92
CA ASN A 596 6.67 53.05 -25.35
C ASN A 596 7.15 53.16 -26.80
N TRP A 597 6.84 52.18 -27.65
CA TRP A 597 7.35 52.11 -29.00
C TRP A 597 7.03 53.38 -29.81
N TYR A 598 5.83 53.94 -29.63
CA TYR A 598 5.33 55.17 -30.26
C TYR A 598 5.96 56.47 -29.73
N LYS A 599 6.73 56.41 -28.64
CA LYS A 599 7.48 57.55 -28.05
C LYS A 599 8.99 57.39 -28.25
N GLY A 600 9.43 56.62 -29.24
CA GLY A 600 10.84 56.33 -29.47
C GLY A 600 11.44 55.37 -28.44
N GLY A 601 10.64 54.52 -27.81
CA GLY A 601 11.07 53.59 -26.75
C GLY A 601 12.24 52.69 -27.15
N TYR A 602 12.33 52.26 -28.41
CA TYR A 602 13.45 51.47 -28.91
C TYR A 602 14.73 52.28 -29.14
N ILE A 603 14.64 53.58 -29.45
CA ILE A 603 15.80 54.48 -29.51
C ILE A 603 16.40 54.60 -28.10
N LYS A 604 15.54 54.82 -27.09
CA LYS A 604 15.95 54.86 -25.69
C LYS A 604 16.55 53.51 -25.23
N PHE A 605 15.95 52.40 -25.65
CA PHE A 605 16.45 51.06 -25.34
C PHE A 605 17.89 50.83 -25.81
N TRP A 606 18.28 51.39 -26.96
CA TRP A 606 19.65 51.28 -27.45
C TRP A 606 20.66 51.96 -26.53
N PHE A 607 20.33 53.14 -26.00
CA PHE A 607 21.14 53.82 -24.97
C PHE A 607 21.14 53.06 -23.64
N ASP A 608 19.99 52.54 -23.20
CA ASP A 608 19.87 51.73 -21.98
C ASP A 608 20.71 50.45 -22.09
N LEU A 609 20.72 49.81 -23.26
CA LEU A 609 21.52 48.63 -23.57
C LEU A 609 23.03 48.93 -23.51
N TYR A 610 23.45 50.06 -24.08
CA TYR A 610 24.84 50.51 -24.02
C TYR A 610 25.30 50.73 -22.58
N LYS A 611 24.47 51.41 -21.77
CA LYS A 611 24.72 51.65 -20.35
C LYS A 611 24.80 50.33 -19.55
N LEU A 612 23.83 49.44 -19.74
CA LEU A 612 23.79 48.13 -19.10
C LEU A 612 25.02 47.27 -19.43
N LYS A 613 25.49 47.31 -20.69
CA LYS A 613 26.68 46.59 -21.13
C LYS A 613 27.96 47.15 -20.47
N LYS A 614 28.06 48.47 -20.32
CA LYS A 614 29.18 49.14 -19.63
C LYS A 614 29.21 48.79 -18.13
N GLU A 615 28.07 48.86 -17.45
CA GLU A 615 27.94 48.46 -16.04
C GLU A 615 28.33 46.99 -15.82
N TYR A 616 27.88 46.09 -16.71
CA TYR A 616 28.19 44.67 -16.62
C TYR A 616 29.69 44.38 -16.81
N LYS A 617 30.36 45.05 -17.77
CA LYS A 617 31.81 44.92 -17.97
C LYS A 617 32.61 45.41 -16.76
N ASN A 618 32.21 46.53 -16.16
CA ASN A 618 32.88 47.09 -14.98
C ASN A 618 32.72 46.22 -13.72
N LYS A 619 31.60 45.47 -13.60
CA LYS A 619 31.40 44.50 -12.50
C LYS A 619 32.17 43.19 -12.68
N LYS A 620 32.65 42.85 -13.88
CA LYS A 620 33.43 41.64 -14.17
C LYS A 620 34.95 41.83 -14.10
N GLY A 621 35.42 43.09 -14.07
CA GLY A 621 36.84 43.46 -13.97
C GLY A 621 37.31 43.82 -12.55
N LYS A 622 36.49 43.55 -11.54
CA LYS A 622 36.83 43.46 -10.11
C LYS A 622 36.59 42.03 -9.69
#